data_AF-A0A2E8ESJ2-F1
#
_entry.id   AF-A0A2E8ESJ2-F1
#
_cell.length_a   1.000
_cell.length_b   1.000
_cell.length_c   1.000
_cell.angle_alpha   90.00
_cell.angle_beta   90.00
_cell.angle_gamma   90.00
#
_symmetry.space_group_name_H-M   'P 1'
#
loop_
_entity.id
_entity.type
_entity.pdbx_description
1 polymer ?
#
loop_
_entity_poly.entity_id
_entity_poly.type
_entity_poly.pdbx_seq_one_letter_code
_entity_poly.pdbx_strand_id
1 'polypeptide(L)'
;RAVLNHILHPRVLQRTIDTQLYGNQYTIEELFDGLTGAIFSADLKGNVGTIRRNLQTEYVNRLINISGKEKNRPSKYDYISQAASFSNLKTIAKMMSKKSGKDKGTKQHRAFLHHKIILSLEQN
;
A
#
# COMPACT_ATOMS: atom_id res chain seq x y z
N ARG A 1 -10.47 7.33 6.77
CA ARG A 1 -10.80 5.89 6.62
C ARG A 1 -11.80 5.65 5.50
N ALA A 2 -12.91 6.40 5.42
CA ALA A 2 -13.92 6.26 4.36
C ALA A 2 -13.34 6.31 2.93
N VAL A 3 -12.44 7.25 2.63
CA VAL A 3 -11.89 7.41 1.27
C VAL A 3 -11.12 6.18 0.78
N LEU A 4 -10.16 5.65 1.56
CA LEU A 4 -9.43 4.44 1.18
C LEU A 4 -10.33 3.21 1.06
N ASN A 5 -11.43 3.13 1.81
CA ASN A 5 -12.43 2.06 1.64
C ASN A 5 -13.09 2.11 0.27
N HIS A 6 -13.39 3.31 -0.24
CA HIS A 6 -14.04 3.45 -1.54
C HIS A 6 -13.05 3.22 -2.68
N ILE A 7 -11.87 3.83 -2.62
CA ILE A 7 -10.88 3.74 -3.70
C ILE A 7 -10.30 2.33 -3.83
N LEU A 8 -10.05 1.66 -2.69
CA LEU A 8 -9.42 0.33 -2.67
C LEU A 8 -10.44 -0.81 -2.54
N HIS A 9 -11.72 -0.56 -2.86
CA HIS A 9 -12.74 -1.60 -2.84
C HIS A 9 -12.54 -2.56 -4.03
N PRO A 10 -12.70 -3.90 -3.86
CA PRO A 10 -12.48 -4.85 -4.95
C PRO A 10 -13.23 -4.52 -6.25
N ARG A 11 -14.52 -4.16 -6.14
CA ARG A 11 -15.33 -3.75 -7.31
C ARG A 11 -14.83 -2.48 -7.99
N VAL A 12 -14.22 -1.56 -7.25
CA VAL A 12 -13.70 -0.32 -7.83
C VAL A 12 -12.40 -0.62 -8.59
N LEU A 13 -11.51 -1.42 -8.00
CA LEU A 13 -10.27 -1.84 -8.66
C LEU A 13 -10.55 -2.66 -9.94
N GLN A 14 -11.49 -3.61 -9.87
CA GLN A 14 -11.94 -4.35 -11.05
C GLN A 14 -12.49 -3.42 -12.14
N ARG A 15 -13.32 -2.43 -11.77
CA ARG A 15 -13.83 -1.45 -12.73
C ARG A 15 -12.72 -0.61 -13.36
N THR A 16 -11.72 -0.20 -12.58
CA THR A 16 -10.56 0.54 -13.13
C THR A 16 -9.89 -0.28 -14.23
N ILE A 17 -9.70 -1.59 -14.01
CA ILE A 17 -9.13 -2.52 -15.00
C ILE A 17 -10.07 -2.65 -16.21
N ASP A 18 -11.36 -2.96 -15.98
CA ASP A 18 -12.32 -3.23 -17.06
C ASP A 18 -12.48 -2.02 -17.98
N THR A 19 -12.46 -0.80 -17.43
CA THR A 19 -12.59 0.43 -18.22
C THR A 19 -11.44 0.66 -19.20
N GLN A 20 -10.29 -0.01 -19.03
CA GLN A 20 -9.19 0.07 -20.00
C GLN A 20 -9.59 -0.52 -21.36
N LEU A 21 -10.45 -1.54 -21.36
CA LEU A 21 -11.02 -2.11 -22.59
C LEU A 21 -11.91 -1.12 -23.34
N TYR A 22 -12.38 -0.08 -22.65
CA TYR A 22 -13.25 0.96 -23.19
C TYR A 22 -12.52 2.30 -23.38
N GLY A 23 -11.18 2.26 -23.47
CA GLY A 23 -10.35 3.41 -23.80
C GLY A 23 -9.86 4.23 -22.61
N ASN A 24 -10.15 3.82 -21.37
CA ASN A 24 -9.52 4.44 -20.20
C ASN A 24 -8.01 4.19 -20.21
N GLN A 25 -7.23 5.26 -20.14
CA GLN A 25 -5.77 5.18 -20.10
C GLN A 25 -5.23 5.06 -18.67
N TYR A 26 -6.06 5.38 -17.67
CA TYR A 26 -5.63 5.36 -16.28
C TYR A 26 -5.57 3.93 -15.75
N THR A 27 -4.37 3.45 -15.47
CA THR A 27 -4.15 2.05 -15.09
C THR A 27 -4.25 1.82 -13.58
N ILE A 28 -4.38 0.55 -13.20
CA ILE A 28 -4.38 0.17 -11.78
C ILE A 28 -3.01 0.46 -11.13
N GLU A 29 -1.92 0.28 -11.87
CA GLU A 29 -0.56 0.61 -11.44
C GLU A 29 -0.41 2.11 -11.16
N GLU A 30 -0.89 2.97 -12.06
CA GLU A 30 -0.87 4.43 -11.86
C GLU A 30 -1.68 4.85 -10.64
N LEU A 31 -2.80 4.18 -10.37
CA LEU A 31 -3.58 4.39 -9.15
C LEU A 31 -2.79 4.07 -7.89
N PHE A 32 -2.19 2.88 -7.83
CA PHE A 32 -1.44 2.46 -6.64
C PHE A 32 -0.18 3.31 -6.45
N ASP A 33 0.56 3.62 -7.53
CA ASP A 33 1.77 4.43 -7.47
C ASP A 33 1.46 5.87 -7.04
N GLY A 34 0.37 6.45 -7.57
CA GLY A 34 -0.11 7.76 -7.16
C GLY A 34 -0.51 7.81 -5.68
N LEU A 35 -1.27 6.83 -5.20
CA LEU A 35 -1.66 6.73 -3.79
C LEU A 35 -0.44 6.55 -2.87
N THR A 36 0.46 5.64 -3.22
CA THR A 36 1.70 5.41 -2.47
C THR A 36 2.56 6.66 -2.42
N GLY A 37 2.73 7.34 -3.55
CA GLY A 37 3.45 8.60 -3.66
C GLY A 37 2.85 9.67 -2.77
N ALA A 38 1.52 9.87 -2.83
CA ALA A 38 0.81 10.87 -2.03
C ALA A 38 0.93 10.63 -0.52
N ILE A 39 0.89 9.36 -0.09
CA ILE A 39 0.93 8.99 1.33
C ILE A 39 2.34 9.07 1.91
N PHE A 40 3.38 8.67 1.16
CA PHE A 40 4.73 8.50 1.71
C PHE A 40 5.73 9.60 1.34
N SER A 41 5.64 10.23 0.17
CA SER A 41 6.76 11.04 -0.37
C SER A 41 7.18 12.20 0.52
N ALA A 42 6.21 12.96 1.05
CA ALA A 42 6.47 14.09 1.94
C ALA A 42 7.10 13.67 3.29
N ASP A 43 6.90 12.43 3.70
CA ASP A 43 7.32 11.91 5.00
C ASP A 43 8.72 11.28 4.97
N LEU A 44 9.36 11.19 3.79
CA LEU A 44 10.64 10.48 3.63
C LEU A 44 11.84 11.20 4.27
N LYS A 45 11.83 12.54 4.28
CA LYS A 45 12.98 13.35 4.71
C LYS A 45 12.86 13.91 6.14
N GLY A 46 11.75 13.65 6.83
CA GLY A 46 11.44 14.29 8.11
C GLY A 46 10.86 13.36 9.16
N ASN A 47 10.47 13.97 10.28
CA ASN A 47 9.69 13.32 11.32
C ASN A 47 8.24 13.18 10.85
N VAL A 48 7.63 12.04 11.09
CA VAL A 48 6.27 11.72 10.64
C VAL A 48 5.32 11.92 11.81
N GLY A 49 4.29 12.76 11.67
CA GLY A 49 3.30 12.98 12.72
C GLY A 49 2.34 11.81 12.92
N THR A 50 1.68 11.71 14.08
CA THR A 50 0.80 10.58 14.46
C THR A 50 -0.31 10.29 13.44
N ILE A 51 -0.96 11.33 12.91
CA ILE A 51 -2.01 11.19 11.90
C ILE A 51 -1.47 10.52 10.62
N ARG A 52 -0.29 10.96 10.17
CA ARG A 52 0.40 10.40 8.99
C ARG A 52 0.82 8.95 9.23
N ARG A 53 1.35 8.62 10.42
CA ARG A 53 1.70 7.25 10.82
C ARG A 53 0.48 6.31 10.78
N ASN A 54 -0.67 6.78 11.26
CA ASN A 54 -1.91 6.00 11.22
C ASN A 54 -2.39 5.79 9.78
N LEU A 55 -2.33 6.83 8.94
CA LEU A 55 -2.70 6.71 7.52
C LEU A 55 -1.81 5.73 6.76
N GLN A 56 -0.48 5.83 6.95
CA GLN A 56 0.49 4.92 6.33
C GLN A 56 0.26 3.47 6.77
N THR A 57 0.05 3.24 8.08
CA THR A 57 -0.24 1.90 8.61
C THR A 57 -1.52 1.32 8.02
N GLU A 58 -2.58 2.13 7.97
CA GLU A 58 -3.86 1.73 7.41
C GLU A 58 -3.75 1.36 5.93
N TYR A 59 -3.02 2.16 5.16
CA TYR A 59 -2.79 1.88 3.74
C TYR A 59 -1.97 0.61 3.53
N VAL A 60 -0.90 0.40 4.30
CA VAL A 60 -0.10 -0.85 4.25
C VAL A 60 -0.95 -2.07 4.58
N ASN A 61 -1.80 -2.01 5.62
CA ASN A 61 -2.70 -3.12 5.95
C ASN A 61 -3.65 -3.46 4.78
N ARG A 62 -4.13 -2.45 4.05
CA ARG A 62 -5.00 -2.66 2.89
C ARG A 62 -4.25 -3.30 1.73
N LEU A 63 -3.04 -2.83 1.45
CA LEU A 63 -2.20 -3.46 0.42
C LEU A 63 -1.93 -4.94 0.74
N ILE A 64 -1.65 -5.28 2.00
CA ILE A 64 -1.46 -6.67 2.44
C ILE A 64 -2.73 -7.51 2.22
N ASN A 65 -3.91 -6.95 2.48
CA ASN A 65 -5.18 -7.62 2.17
C ASN A 65 -5.36 -7.80 0.66
N ILE A 66 -5.11 -6.74 -0.12
CA ILE A 66 -5.27 -6.76 -1.58
C ILE A 66 -4.32 -7.76 -2.24
N SER A 67 -3.11 -7.97 -1.72
CA SER A 67 -2.14 -8.92 -2.27
C SER A 67 -2.55 -10.38 -2.14
N GLY A 68 -3.71 -10.68 -1.53
CA GLY A 68 -4.31 -12.01 -1.54
C GLY A 68 -3.62 -13.01 -0.61
N LYS A 69 -2.84 -12.53 0.36
CA LYS A 69 -2.02 -13.35 1.29
C LYS A 69 -2.80 -13.88 2.50
N GLU A 70 -4.12 -13.75 2.55
CA GLU A 70 -4.91 -14.34 3.63
C GLU A 70 -4.93 -15.87 3.53
N LYS A 71 -4.41 -16.54 4.57
CA LYS A 71 -4.46 -18.00 4.68
C LYS A 71 -5.92 -18.46 4.79
N ASN A 72 -6.28 -19.48 4.02
CA ASN A 72 -7.56 -20.19 4.07
C ASN A 72 -8.76 -19.49 3.41
N ARG A 73 -8.57 -18.41 2.62
CA ARG A 73 -9.66 -17.82 1.83
C ARG A 73 -9.18 -17.35 0.46
N PRO A 74 -9.96 -17.59 -0.61
CA PRO A 74 -9.67 -16.99 -1.90
C PRO A 74 -9.75 -15.47 -1.80
N SER A 75 -8.78 -14.78 -2.41
CA SER A 75 -8.77 -13.32 -2.47
C SER A 75 -10.01 -12.82 -3.19
N LYS A 76 -10.58 -11.70 -2.68
CA LYS A 76 -11.68 -10.99 -3.34
C LYS A 76 -11.20 -10.06 -4.46
N TYR A 77 -9.89 -9.92 -4.62
CA TYR A 77 -9.25 -9.04 -5.58
C TYR A 77 -8.73 -9.86 -6.76
N ASP A 78 -8.79 -9.30 -7.97
CA ASP A 78 -8.22 -9.90 -9.17
C ASP A 78 -6.68 -9.97 -9.10
N TYR A 79 -6.06 -10.76 -9.97
CA TYR A 79 -4.61 -10.97 -9.94
C TYR A 79 -3.80 -9.73 -10.33
N ILE A 80 -4.35 -8.81 -11.12
CA ILE A 80 -3.68 -7.57 -11.51
C ILE A 80 -3.61 -6.64 -10.30
N SER A 81 -4.73 -6.46 -9.59
CA SER A 81 -4.78 -5.74 -8.31
C SER A 81 -3.84 -6.34 -7.27
N GLN A 82 -3.78 -7.68 -7.16
CA GLN A 82 -2.85 -8.37 -6.28
C GLN A 82 -1.39 -8.06 -6.62
N ALA A 83 -1.03 -8.12 -7.91
CA ALA A 83 0.33 -7.85 -8.38
C ALA A 83 0.74 -6.38 -8.18
N ALA A 84 -0.14 -5.43 -8.51
CA ALA A 84 0.10 -4.01 -8.32
C ALA A 84 0.31 -3.67 -6.83
N SER A 85 -0.53 -4.24 -5.96
CA SER A 85 -0.40 -4.10 -4.51
C SER A 85 0.92 -4.70 -3.99
N PHE A 86 1.29 -5.89 -4.45
CA PHE A 86 2.55 -6.54 -4.10
C PHE A 86 3.77 -5.68 -4.49
N SER A 87 3.77 -5.13 -5.71
CA SER A 87 4.82 -4.22 -6.16
C SER A 87 4.93 -2.98 -5.25
N ASN A 88 3.79 -2.38 -4.92
CA ASN A 88 3.73 -1.21 -4.05
C ASN A 88 4.19 -1.52 -2.61
N LEU A 89 3.87 -2.70 -2.06
CA LEU A 89 4.42 -3.16 -0.78
C LEU A 89 5.96 -3.22 -0.81
N LYS A 90 6.56 -3.76 -1.89
CA LYS A 90 8.03 -3.79 -2.04
C LYS A 90 8.62 -2.38 -2.12
N THR A 91 7.96 -1.47 -2.84
CA THR A 91 8.36 -0.06 -2.91
C THR A 91 8.31 0.60 -1.54
N ILE A 92 7.25 0.37 -0.76
CA ILE A 92 7.13 0.88 0.61
C ILE A 92 8.19 0.27 1.53
N ALA A 93 8.45 -1.04 1.46
CA ALA A 93 9.53 -1.65 2.23
C ALA A 93 10.88 -0.97 1.95
N LYS A 94 11.20 -0.73 0.67
CA LYS A 94 12.42 0.00 0.28
C LYS A 94 12.45 1.44 0.81
N MET A 95 11.30 2.11 0.92
CA MET A 95 11.22 3.44 1.54
C MET A 95 11.44 3.38 3.06
N MET A 96 10.86 2.38 3.73
CA MET A 96 10.90 2.23 5.19
C MET A 96 12.23 1.69 5.72
N SER A 97 13.01 0.98 4.90
CA SER A 97 14.35 0.51 5.28
C SER A 97 15.38 1.63 5.46
N LYS A 98 15.09 2.82 4.92
CA LYS A 98 15.97 4.00 5.05
C LYS A 98 15.95 4.54 6.49
N LYS A 99 17.14 4.65 7.08
CA LYS A 99 17.38 5.23 8.42
C LYS A 99 17.26 6.77 8.45
N SER A 100 16.22 7.35 7.85
CA SER A 100 15.92 8.79 7.98
C SER A 100 14.84 9.07 9.04
N GLY A 101 14.77 10.32 9.49
CA GLY A 101 13.98 10.74 10.66
C GLY A 101 14.86 10.93 11.90
N LYS A 102 14.68 12.05 12.60
CA LYS A 102 15.50 12.39 13.76
C LYS A 102 14.89 11.84 15.05
N ASP A 103 13.55 11.86 15.17
CA ASP A 103 12.85 11.41 16.37
C ASP A 103 12.72 9.89 16.49
N LYS A 104 12.69 9.41 17.73
CA LYS A 104 12.56 7.99 18.07
C LYS A 104 11.27 7.38 17.53
N GLY A 105 10.15 8.11 17.60
CA GLY A 105 8.85 7.62 17.16
C GLY A 105 8.80 7.33 15.66
N THR A 106 9.41 8.19 14.83
CA THR A 106 9.47 7.98 13.38
C THR A 106 10.31 6.76 13.04
N LYS A 107 11.45 6.59 13.73
CA LYS A 107 12.32 5.42 13.54
C LYS A 107 11.59 4.13 13.89
N GLN A 108 10.88 4.10 15.03
CA GLN A 108 10.07 2.96 15.46
C GLN A 108 8.95 2.64 14.46
N HIS A 109 8.21 3.64 14.02
CA HIS A 109 7.13 3.48 13.04
C HIS A 109 7.62 2.88 11.71
N ARG A 110 8.73 3.40 11.17
CA ARG A 110 9.31 2.89 9.93
C ARG A 110 9.82 1.46 10.06
N ALA A 111 10.52 1.16 11.15
CA ALA A 111 10.97 -0.20 11.45
C ALA A 111 9.78 -1.17 11.56
N PHE A 112 8.70 -0.74 12.22
CA PHE A 112 7.46 -1.50 12.31
C PHE A 112 6.83 -1.77 10.94
N LEU A 113 6.65 -0.75 10.10
CA LEU A 113 6.10 -0.94 8.74
C LEU A 113 6.99 -1.84 7.89
N HIS A 114 8.31 -1.62 7.91
CA HIS A 114 9.25 -2.46 7.20
C HIS A 114 9.11 -3.92 7.60
N HIS A 115 9.18 -4.22 8.91
CA HIS A 115 9.07 -5.58 9.42
C HIS A 115 7.73 -6.23 9.08
N LYS A 116 6.61 -5.50 9.28
CA LYS A 116 5.26 -5.98 8.93
C LYS A 116 5.16 -6.37 7.46
N ILE A 117 5.70 -5.53 6.56
CA ILE A 117 5.66 -5.82 5.12
C ILE A 117 6.48 -7.06 4.82
N ILE A 118 7.74 -7.14 5.26
CA ILE A 118 8.59 -8.31 5.01
C ILE A 118 7.92 -9.61 5.48
N LEU A 119 7.39 -9.62 6.71
CA LEU A 119 6.67 -10.77 7.26
C LEU A 119 5.48 -11.17 6.37
N SER A 120 4.70 -10.20 5.87
CA SER A 120 3.56 -10.48 4.99
C SER A 120 3.97 -11.03 3.62
N LEU A 121 5.17 -10.69 3.12
CA LEU A 121 5.68 -11.17 1.84
C LEU A 121 6.27 -12.59 1.95
N GLU A 122 6.82 -12.94 3.11
CA GLU A 122 7.41 -14.26 3.40
C GLU A 122 6.37 -15.33 3.74
N GLN A 123 5.21 -14.95 4.27
CA GLN A 123 4.13 -15.89 4.54
C GLN A 123 3.48 -16.35 3.22
N ASN A 124 3.71 -17.61 2.86
CA ASN A 124 2.90 -18.41 1.95
C ASN A 124 1.88 -19.23 2.77
#